data_AF-A0A7S3EV56-F1
#
_entry.id   AF-A0A7S3EV56-F1
#
_cell.length_a   1.000
_cell.length_b   1.000
_cell.length_c   1.000
_cell.angle_alpha   90.00
_cell.angle_beta   90.00
_cell.angle_gamma   90.00
#
_symmetry.space_group_name_H-M   'P 1'
#
loop_
_entity.id
_entity.type
_entity.pdbx_description
1 polymer ?
#
loop_
_entity_poly.entity_id
_entity_poly.type
_entity_poly.pdbx_seq_one_letter_code
_entity_poly.pdbx_strand_id
1 'polypeptide(L)'
;TPRTGSFFRFADCYPAHAIFLATDNAKTQETFRARYGGRLHVCSQMVQSESHQRSLRKTPLRSALLDLLACVESEVFKGSRYSSFSDVIMHLRICQGRSNPNDEHVFVDPEPDFELRRQRRGAGAFRRQGGLKLIGRGKTE
;
A
#
# COMPACT_ATOMS: atom_id res chain seq x y z
N THR A 1 -12.51 -10.44 0.32
CA THR A 1 -12.51 -9.24 -0.55
C THR A 1 -12.00 -9.63 -1.93
N PRO A 2 -12.62 -9.18 -3.02
CA PRO A 2 -12.37 -9.65 -4.39
C PRO A 2 -10.92 -9.48 -4.90
N ARG A 3 -10.08 -8.70 -4.20
CA ARG A 3 -8.68 -8.46 -4.59
C ARG A 3 -7.75 -9.65 -4.28
N THR A 4 -7.97 -10.34 -3.17
CA THR A 4 -7.11 -11.45 -2.71
C THR A 4 -7.13 -12.64 -3.68
N GLY A 5 -8.25 -12.86 -4.37
CA GLY A 5 -8.39 -13.96 -5.34
C GLY A 5 -7.39 -13.89 -6.49
N SER A 6 -7.01 -12.69 -6.93
CA SER A 6 -5.97 -12.55 -7.96
C SER A 6 -4.59 -12.99 -7.47
N PHE A 7 -4.27 -12.73 -6.19
CA PHE A 7 -3.00 -13.16 -5.60
C PHE A 7 -2.97 -14.67 -5.36
N PHE A 8 -4.09 -15.27 -4.97
CA PHE A 8 -4.17 -16.73 -4.86
C PHE A 8 -3.94 -17.41 -6.20
N ARG A 9 -4.61 -16.96 -7.26
CA ARG A 9 -4.38 -17.51 -8.61
C ARG A 9 -2.91 -17.42 -9.03
N PHE A 10 -2.27 -16.27 -8.78
CA PHE A 10 -0.83 -16.12 -9.06
C PHE A 10 0.02 -17.12 -8.27
N ALA A 11 -0.18 -17.24 -6.96
CA ALA A 11 0.59 -18.18 -6.14
C ALA A 11 0.33 -19.65 -6.50
N ASP A 12 -0.90 -19.97 -6.93
CA ASP A 12 -1.29 -21.33 -7.33
C ASP A 12 -0.64 -21.76 -8.65
N CYS A 13 -0.23 -20.82 -9.52
CA CYS A 13 0.56 -21.12 -10.72
C CYS A 13 1.97 -21.67 -10.41
N TYR A 14 2.46 -21.51 -9.18
CA TYR A 14 3.81 -21.87 -8.76
C TYR A 14 3.79 -22.81 -7.55
N PRO A 15 3.28 -24.05 -7.66
CA PRO A 15 3.04 -24.93 -6.52
C PRO A 15 4.33 -25.40 -5.80
N ALA A 16 5.46 -25.42 -6.49
CA ALA A 16 6.76 -25.83 -5.93
C ALA A 16 7.50 -24.71 -5.19
N HIS A 17 7.06 -23.46 -5.35
CA HIS A 17 7.75 -22.30 -4.80
C HIS A 17 7.30 -21.99 -3.37
N ALA A 18 8.26 -21.52 -2.57
CA ALA A 18 7.99 -20.82 -1.33
C ALA A 18 7.31 -19.48 -1.64
N ILE A 19 6.35 -19.08 -0.80
CA ILE A 19 5.57 -17.86 -0.97
C ILE A 19 6.01 -16.87 0.10
N PHE A 20 6.58 -15.75 -0.33
CA PHE A 20 6.86 -14.63 0.57
C PHE A 20 5.72 -13.61 0.49
N LEU A 21 5.14 -13.23 1.63
CA LEU A 21 4.03 -12.27 1.69
C LEU A 21 4.41 -11.02 2.49
N ALA A 22 4.56 -9.91 1.78
CA ALA A 22 4.63 -8.57 2.34
C ALA A 22 3.20 -7.97 2.39
N THR A 23 2.66 -7.78 3.59
CA THR A 23 1.33 -7.18 3.79
C THR A 23 1.25 -6.46 5.14
N ASP A 24 0.54 -5.32 5.17
CA ASP A 24 0.21 -4.59 6.40
C ASP A 24 -1.11 -5.05 7.03
N ASN A 25 -1.73 -6.08 6.45
CA ASN A 25 -3.06 -6.54 6.83
C ASN A 25 -3.02 -7.93 7.48
N ALA A 26 -3.22 -7.97 8.80
CA ALA A 26 -3.20 -9.22 9.58
C ALA A 26 -4.20 -10.28 9.07
N LYS A 27 -5.41 -9.87 8.66
CA LYS A 27 -6.42 -10.79 8.11
C LYS A 27 -5.96 -11.43 6.79
N THR A 28 -5.24 -10.68 5.96
CA THR A 28 -4.66 -11.21 4.71
C THR A 28 -3.59 -12.23 5.04
N GLN A 29 -2.70 -11.93 5.98
CA GLN A 29 -1.67 -12.87 6.44
C GLN A 29 -2.28 -14.17 6.98
N GLU A 30 -3.31 -14.08 7.81
CA GLU A 30 -4.06 -15.23 8.31
C GLU A 30 -4.69 -16.05 7.18
N THR A 31 -5.35 -15.40 6.22
CA THR A 31 -5.98 -16.09 5.09
C THR A 31 -4.95 -16.83 4.22
N PHE A 32 -3.80 -16.22 3.95
CA PHE A 32 -2.71 -16.88 3.23
C PHE A 32 -2.13 -18.04 4.03
N ARG A 33 -1.97 -17.87 5.35
CA ARG A 33 -1.41 -18.92 6.22
C ARG A 33 -2.30 -20.15 6.25
N ALA A 34 -3.61 -19.94 6.38
CA ALA A 34 -4.59 -21.02 6.34
C ALA A 34 -4.57 -21.79 5.00
N ARG A 35 -4.31 -21.11 3.88
CA ARG A 35 -4.30 -21.72 2.54
C ARG A 35 -2.99 -22.42 2.19
N TYR A 36 -1.85 -21.81 2.49
CA TYR A 36 -0.54 -22.26 1.99
C TYR A 36 0.35 -22.90 3.07
N GLY A 37 -0.01 -22.79 4.35
CA GLY A 37 0.66 -23.46 5.45
C GLY A 37 2.18 -23.23 5.44
N GLY A 38 2.93 -24.34 5.42
CA GLY A 38 4.41 -24.33 5.48
C GLY A 38 5.11 -23.68 4.28
N ARG A 39 4.40 -23.36 3.19
CA ARG A 39 4.96 -22.62 2.05
C ARG A 39 5.00 -21.11 2.29
N LEU A 40 4.23 -20.59 3.25
CA LEU A 40 4.11 -19.15 3.47
C LEU A 40 5.18 -18.64 4.44
N HIS A 41 5.96 -17.67 3.99
CA HIS A 41 6.95 -16.93 4.76
C HIS A 41 6.58 -15.45 4.82
N VAL A 42 6.88 -14.84 5.96
CA VAL A 42 6.58 -13.43 6.28
C VAL A 42 7.72 -12.90 7.15
N CYS A 43 8.19 -11.68 6.91
CA CYS A 43 9.27 -11.12 7.75
C CYS A 43 8.79 -10.75 9.16
N SER A 44 7.52 -10.35 9.30
CA SER A 44 6.95 -10.03 10.60
C SER A 44 5.49 -10.46 10.70
N GLN A 45 5.09 -10.90 11.89
CA GLN A 45 3.69 -11.17 12.19
C GLN A 45 2.97 -9.84 12.37
N MET A 46 1.95 -9.60 11.55
CA MET A 46 1.06 -8.46 11.75
C MET A 46 0.15 -8.75 12.94
N VAL A 47 0.12 -7.81 13.88
CA VAL A 47 -0.76 -7.85 15.04
C VAL A 47 -1.97 -6.95 14.73
N GLN A 48 -3.18 -7.45 14.97
CA GLN A 48 -4.36 -6.58 14.93
C GLN A 48 -4.21 -5.56 16.05
N SER A 49 -4.05 -4.27 15.72
CA SER A 49 -3.96 -3.26 16.79
C SER A 49 -5.34 -3.09 17.42
N GLU A 50 -5.49 -3.53 18.67
CA GLU A 50 -6.70 -3.26 19.47
C GLU A 50 -6.86 -1.76 19.75
N SER A 51 -5.75 -1.01 19.75
CA SER A 51 -5.76 0.43 19.99
C SER A 51 -6.12 1.20 18.72
N HIS A 52 -7.05 2.15 18.86
CA HIS A 52 -7.51 3.10 17.85
C HIS A 52 -6.43 4.10 17.37
N GLN A 53 -5.15 3.75 17.49
CA GLN A 53 -4.07 4.56 16.95
C GLN A 53 -4.08 4.48 15.43
N ARG A 54 -4.59 5.56 14.84
CA ARG A 54 -4.74 5.87 13.40
C ARG A 54 -3.40 5.96 12.64
N SER A 55 -2.34 5.27 13.08
CA SER A 55 -1.17 5.12 12.24
C SER A 55 -1.53 4.19 11.09
N LEU A 56 -1.46 4.72 9.87
CA LEU A 56 -1.57 3.94 8.63
C LEU A 56 -0.43 2.92 8.51
N ARG A 57 0.73 3.17 9.15
CA ARG A 57 1.87 2.27 9.10
C ARG A 57 1.86 1.35 10.32
N LYS A 58 1.62 0.06 10.07
CA LYS A 58 1.58 -1.01 11.08
C LYS A 58 2.88 -1.83 11.15
N THR A 59 3.81 -1.62 10.21
CA THR A 59 5.06 -2.37 10.09
C THR A 59 6.26 -1.51 10.50
N PRO A 60 7.17 -2.00 11.38
CA PRO A 60 8.43 -1.34 11.67
C PRO A 60 9.28 -1.13 10.41
N LEU A 61 10.03 -0.03 10.32
CA LEU A 61 10.84 0.30 9.14
C LEU A 61 11.80 -0.85 8.77
N ARG A 62 12.46 -1.45 9.76
CA ARG A 62 13.37 -2.58 9.53
C ARG A 62 12.66 -3.75 8.84
N SER A 63 11.46 -4.11 9.30
CA SER A 63 10.68 -5.19 8.69
C SER A 63 10.23 -4.82 7.28
N ALA A 64 9.83 -3.56 7.04
CA ALA A 64 9.48 -3.09 5.71
C ALA A 64 10.66 -3.12 4.73
N LEU A 65 11.89 -2.86 5.19
CA LEU A 65 13.09 -3.00 4.37
C LEU A 65 13.39 -4.47 4.04
N LEU A 66 13.18 -5.38 4.99
CA LEU A 66 13.33 -6.82 4.74
C LEU A 66 12.28 -7.32 3.75
N ASP A 67 11.02 -6.89 3.89
CA ASP A 67 9.96 -7.18 2.93
C ASP A 67 10.33 -6.67 1.53
N LEU A 68 10.85 -5.44 1.45
CA LEU A 68 11.29 -4.85 0.19
C LEU A 68 12.37 -5.69 -0.47
N LEU A 69 13.43 -6.04 0.26
CA LEU A 69 14.54 -6.83 -0.27
C LEU A 69 14.08 -8.24 -0.69
N ALA A 70 13.27 -8.90 0.13
CA ALA A 70 12.74 -10.22 -0.19
C ALA A 70 11.89 -10.21 -1.47
N CYS A 71 11.07 -9.17 -1.68
CA CYS A 71 10.30 -9.02 -2.91
C CYS A 71 11.15 -8.62 -4.13
N VAL A 72 12.23 -7.85 -3.95
CA VAL A 72 13.15 -7.51 -5.05
C VAL A 72 13.92 -8.74 -5.50
N GLU A 73 14.30 -9.61 -4.57
CA GLU A 73 15.10 -10.82 -4.84
C GLU A 73 14.26 -12.03 -5.28
N SER A 74 12.93 -11.96 -5.28
CA SER A 74 12.08 -13.10 -5.64
C SER A 74 12.20 -13.49 -7.12
N GLU A 75 11.96 -14.75 -7.46
CA GLU A 75 12.03 -15.20 -8.87
C GLU A 75 10.92 -14.57 -9.71
N VAL A 76 9.70 -14.58 -9.17
CA VAL A 76 8.51 -13.92 -9.71
C VAL A 76 7.89 -13.03 -8.64
N PHE A 77 7.25 -11.95 -9.06
CA PHE A 77 6.66 -10.96 -8.15
C PHE A 77 5.25 -10.57 -8.60
N LYS A 78 4.36 -10.41 -7.61
CA LYS A 78 3.04 -9.81 -7.82
C LYS A 78 2.83 -8.62 -6.89
N GLY A 79 2.60 -7.45 -7.49
CA GLY A 79 2.37 -6.21 -6.78
C GLY A 79 0.88 -5.89 -6.57
N SER A 80 0.61 -5.02 -5.60
CA SER A 80 -0.73 -4.44 -5.44
C SER A 80 -0.87 -3.19 -6.31
N ARG A 81 -2.01 -3.05 -6.99
CA ARG A 81 -2.33 -1.85 -7.76
C ARG A 81 -2.36 -0.61 -6.86
N TYR A 82 -1.80 0.50 -7.32
CA TYR A 82 -1.71 1.78 -6.60
C TYR A 82 -0.89 1.73 -5.30
N SER A 83 0.02 0.78 -5.18
CA SER A 83 0.94 0.69 -4.05
C SER A 83 2.30 1.24 -4.45
N SER A 84 2.67 2.40 -3.91
CA SER A 84 4.02 2.96 -4.12
C SER A 84 5.12 2.01 -3.61
N PHE A 85 4.81 1.14 -2.64
CA PHE A 85 5.72 0.11 -2.19
C PHE A 85 5.97 -0.95 -3.28
N SER A 86 4.92 -1.38 -3.97
CA SER A 86 5.04 -2.31 -5.11
C SER A 86 5.71 -1.64 -6.31
N ASP A 87 5.48 -0.35 -6.54
CA ASP A 87 6.16 0.41 -7.60
C ASP A 87 7.67 0.48 -7.36
N VAL A 88 8.10 0.74 -6.12
CA VAL A 88 9.54 0.73 -5.76
C VAL A 88 10.15 -0.66 -5.96
N ILE A 89 9.46 -1.74 -5.57
CA ILE A 89 9.94 -3.11 -5.80
C ILE A 89 10.18 -3.35 -7.28
N MET A 90 9.19 -3.04 -8.12
CA MET A 90 9.33 -3.25 -9.57
C MET A 90 10.45 -2.42 -10.18
N HIS A 91 10.59 -1.16 -9.78
CA HIS A 91 11.66 -0.31 -10.27
C HIS A 91 13.04 -0.89 -9.93
N LEU A 92 13.23 -1.33 -8.68
CA LEU A 92 14.47 -1.96 -8.24
C LEU A 92 14.75 -3.28 -8.98
N ARG A 93 13.72 -4.13 -9.19
CA ARG A 93 13.86 -5.35 -9.99
C ARG A 93 14.34 -5.05 -11.41
N ILE A 94 13.75 -4.05 -12.07
CA ILE A 94 14.15 -3.63 -13.42
C ILE A 94 15.59 -3.14 -13.43
N CYS A 95 15.95 -2.21 -12.53
CA CYS A 95 17.30 -1.67 -12.45
C CYS A 95 18.38 -2.73 -12.17
N GLN A 96 18.03 -3.82 -11.50
CA GLN A 96 18.92 -4.95 -11.21
C GLN A 96 18.89 -6.06 -12.28
N GLY A 97 18.11 -5.91 -13.35
CA GLY A 97 17.94 -6.95 -14.36
C GLY A 97 17.20 -8.20 -13.84
N ARG A 98 16.40 -8.06 -12.78
CA ARG A 98 15.61 -9.13 -12.14
C ARG A 98 14.13 -9.13 -12.53
N SER A 99 13.71 -8.23 -13.42
CA SER A 99 12.34 -8.26 -13.95
C SER A 99 12.08 -9.59 -14.66
N ASN A 100 10.98 -10.25 -14.32
CA ASN A 100 10.56 -11.51 -14.93
C ASN A 100 9.37 -11.26 -15.87
N PRO A 101 9.27 -11.90 -17.05
CA PRO A 101 8.08 -11.81 -17.91
C PRO A 101 6.78 -12.23 -17.22
N ASN A 102 6.88 -13.05 -16.17
CA ASN A 102 5.75 -13.49 -15.36
C ASN A 102 5.49 -12.61 -14.13
N ASP A 103 6.23 -11.50 -13.96
CA ASP A 103 5.91 -10.54 -12.91
C ASP A 103 4.54 -9.91 -13.20
N GLU A 104 3.63 -9.99 -12.23
CA GLU A 104 2.31 -9.38 -12.31
C GLU A 104 2.27 -8.09 -11.50
N HIS A 105 2.74 -6.99 -12.09
CA HIS A 105 2.51 -5.66 -11.54
C HIS A 105 1.60 -4.85 -12.46
N VAL A 106 0.51 -4.34 -11.90
CA VAL A 106 -0.35 -3.42 -12.65
C VAL A 106 0.35 -2.07 -12.63
N PHE A 107 1.20 -1.83 -13.61
CA PHE A 107 1.68 -0.49 -13.92
C PHE A 107 0.45 0.40 -14.08
N VAL A 108 0.42 1.47 -13.30
CA VAL A 108 -0.48 2.57 -13.58
C VAL A 108 0.19 3.26 -14.77
N ASP A 109 -0.33 3.05 -15.98
CA ASP A 109 -0.12 4.05 -17.02
C ASP A 109 -0.47 5.40 -16.40
N PRO A 110 0.39 6.43 -16.52
CA PRO A 110 0.12 7.74 -15.96
C PRO A 110 -1.05 8.39 -16.71
N GLU A 111 -2.28 7.97 -16.40
CA GLU A 111 -3.54 8.50 -16.92
C GLU A 111 -4.19 9.43 -15.87
N PRO A 112 -5.04 10.38 -16.29
CA PRO A 112 -5.22 11.75 -15.78
C PRO A 112 -5.84 11.88 -14.38
N ASP A 113 -6.07 10.76 -13.70
CA ASP A 113 -6.70 10.71 -12.38
C ASP A 113 -5.81 11.36 -11.29
N PHE A 114 -4.48 11.43 -11.51
CA PHE A 114 -3.58 12.20 -10.65
C PHE A 114 -3.83 13.71 -10.74
N GLU A 115 -3.99 14.26 -11.95
CA GLU A 115 -4.36 15.66 -12.19
C GLU A 115 -5.77 15.96 -11.63
N LEU A 116 -6.73 15.05 -11.81
CA LEU A 116 -8.07 15.18 -11.21
C LEU A 116 -8.02 15.19 -9.67
N ARG A 117 -7.18 14.35 -9.06
CA ARG A 117 -6.98 14.32 -7.60
C ARG A 117 -6.24 15.57 -7.10
N ARG A 118 -5.31 16.12 -7.89
CA ARG A 118 -4.62 17.39 -7.60
C ARG A 118 -5.58 18.56 -7.68
N GLN A 119 -6.43 18.63 -8.70
CA GLN A 119 -7.48 19.66 -8.83
C GLN A 119 -8.48 19.63 -7.67
N ARG A 120 -8.92 18.43 -7.25
CA ARG A 120 -9.82 18.28 -6.09
C ARG A 120 -9.19 18.69 -4.77
N ARG A 121 -7.87 18.56 -4.61
CA ARG A 121 -7.14 19.03 -3.41
C ARG A 121 -6.80 20.52 -3.45
N GLY A 122 -6.66 21.12 -4.64
CA GLY A 122 -6.48 22.57 -4.80
C GLY A 122 -7.74 23.39 -4.54
N ALA A 123 -8.92 22.86 -4.88
CA ALA A 123 -10.19 23.58 -4.75
C ALA A 123 -10.73 23.72 -3.31
N GLY A 124 -10.14 23.01 -2.34
CA GLY A 124 -10.62 22.99 -0.94
C GLY A 124 -9.89 23.93 0.03
N ALA A 125 -8.84 24.63 -0.40
CA ALA A 125 -7.91 25.34 0.49
C ALA A 125 -8.11 26.87 0.62
N PHE A 126 -9.22 27.42 0.10
CA PHE A 126 -9.46 28.87 0.14
C PHE A 126 -10.89 29.21 0.59
N ARG A 127 -11.18 29.04 1.89
CA ARG A 127 -12.29 29.76 2.57
C ARG A 127 -12.12 29.73 4.08
N ARG A 128 -11.23 30.58 4.61
CA ARG A 128 -11.35 31.19 5.95
C ARG A 128 -10.55 32.49 6.03
N GLN A 129 -11.11 33.58 5.53
CA GLN A 129 -10.93 34.92 6.11
C GLN A 129 -12.21 35.71 5.85
N GLY A 130 -12.83 36.23 6.92
CA GLY A 130 -14.07 37.02 6.83
C GLY A 130 -14.91 36.88 8.07
N GLY A 131 -14.48 37.53 9.16
CA GLY A 131 -15.22 37.54 10.42
C GLY A 131 -14.66 38.53 11.44
N LEU A 132 -14.34 39.76 11.02
CA LEU A 132 -14.16 40.87 11.95
C LEU A 132 -15.56 41.33 12.39
N LYS A 133 -15.90 41.12 13.67
CA LYS A 133 -17.08 41.69 14.31
C LYS A 133 -16.68 43.04 14.92
N LEU A 134 -17.00 44.14 14.24
CA LEU A 134 -16.96 45.49 14.81
C LEU A 134 -18.13 45.64 15.78
N ILE A 135 -17.84 45.88 17.06
CA ILE A 135 -18.84 46.22 18.08
C ILE A 135 -18.93 47.75 18.10
N GLY A 136 -19.97 48.30 17.49
CA GLY A 136 -20.29 49.72 17.54
C GLY A 136 -20.89 50.10 18.90
N ARG A 137 -20.25 51.06 19.60
CA ARG A 137 -20.82 51.78 20.74
C ARG A 137 -21.77 52.86 20.23
N GLY A 138 -23.07 52.70 20.45
CA GLY A 138 -24.03 53.80 20.34
C GLY A 138 -24.08 54.57 21.65
N LYS A 139 -23.75 55.87 21.60
CA LYS A 139 -23.94 56.82 22.69
C LYS A 139 -25.41 57.27 22.70
N THR A 140 -25.93 57.36 23.91
CA THR A 140 -27.12 58.10 24.31
C THR A 140 -26.91 59.61 24.15
N GLU A 141 -27.87 60.29 23.55
CA GLU A 141 -28.24 61.68 23.85
C GLU A 141 -29.73 61.69 24.20
#